data_AF-A0A381RUL0-F1
#
_entry.id   AF-A0A381RUL0-F1
#
_cell.length_a   1.000
_cell.length_b   1.000
_cell.length_c   1.000
_cell.angle_alpha   90.00
_cell.angle_beta   90.00
_cell.angle_gamma   90.00
#
_symmetry.space_group_name_H-M   'P 1'
#
loop_
_entity.id
_entity.type
_entity.pdbx_description
1 polymer ?
#
loop_
_entity_poly.entity_id
_entity_poly.type
_entity_poly.pdbx_seq_one_letter_code
_entity_poly.pdbx_strand_id
1 'polypeptide(L)'
;MKKNGGNQISKNGVLNIKAKSHRSQSRNKEDALNRMVQLFKQSAQKPIQRKKTRPPKRVNENRLLNKKKQSQKKQLRKSPGPDD
;
A
#
# COMPACT_ATOMS: atom_id res chain seq x y z
N MET A 1 5.95 16.69 -1.78
CA MET A 1 6.69 17.28 -0.63
C MET A 1 6.04 17.03 0.71
N LYS A 2 4.79 17.45 0.96
CA LYS A 2 4.13 17.29 2.27
C LYS A 2 4.16 15.86 2.84
N LYS A 3 4.03 14.84 1.99
CA LYS A 3 4.07 13.44 2.41
C LYS A 3 5.46 12.94 2.82
N ASN A 4 6.53 13.50 2.24
CA ASN A 4 7.91 13.02 2.43
C ASN A 4 8.71 13.92 3.38
N GLY A 5 8.33 15.19 3.53
CA GLY A 5 9.05 16.18 4.34
C GLY A 5 8.78 16.11 5.84
N GLY A 6 7.80 15.31 6.28
CA GLY A 6 7.51 15.06 7.71
C GLY A 6 7.56 16.31 8.58
N ASN A 7 8.30 16.24 9.69
CA ASN A 7 8.47 17.33 10.66
C ASN A 7 9.38 18.48 10.18
N GLN A 8 9.99 18.37 8.99
CA GLN A 8 10.86 19.42 8.43
C GLN A 8 10.05 20.51 7.70
N ILE A 9 8.77 20.26 7.41
CA ILE A 9 7.88 21.22 6.76
C ILE A 9 6.99 21.88 7.82
N SER A 10 7.11 23.20 7.96
CA SER A 10 6.23 24.01 8.81
C SER A 10 4.80 24.03 8.28
N LYS A 11 3.82 24.39 9.13
CA LYS A 11 2.41 24.58 8.75
C LYS A 11 2.26 25.56 7.57
N ASN A 12 3.15 26.56 7.49
CA ASN A 12 3.17 27.56 6.43
C ASN A 12 3.86 27.08 5.14
N GLY A 13 4.26 25.80 5.06
CA GLY A 13 4.90 25.22 3.87
C GLY A 13 6.40 25.50 3.74
N VAL A 14 7.03 26.08 4.76
CA VAL A 14 8.48 26.36 4.77
C VAL A 14 9.25 25.09 5.13
N LEU A 15 10.24 24.71 4.30
CA LEU A 15 11.13 23.58 4.52
C LEU A 15 12.38 23.99 5.31
N ASN A 16 12.55 23.44 6.50
CA ASN A 16 13.70 23.69 7.37
C ASN A 16 14.67 22.49 7.35
N ILE A 17 15.84 22.65 6.73
CA ILE A 17 16.89 21.63 6.68
C ILE A 17 18.02 22.04 7.63
N LYS A 18 18.34 21.18 8.60
CA LYS A 18 19.48 21.39 9.51
C LYS A 18 20.63 20.47 9.11
N ALA A 19 21.80 21.04 8.84
CA ALA A 19 23.04 20.30 8.58
C ALA A 19 24.11 20.69 9.62
N LYS A 20 24.58 19.70 10.38
CA LYS A 20 25.57 19.86 11.47
C LYS A 20 26.57 18.70 11.52
N SER A 21 26.80 18.06 10.37
CA SER A 21 27.56 16.82 10.24
C SER A 21 29.07 17.04 10.14
N HIS A 22 29.51 18.24 9.75
CA HIS A 22 30.90 18.58 9.56
C HIS A 22 31.32 19.79 10.39
N ARG A 23 32.63 19.92 10.64
CA ARG A 23 33.21 21.10 11.29
C ARG A 23 33.18 22.34 10.40
N SER A 24 33.28 22.18 9.07
CA SER A 24 33.28 23.30 8.13
C SER A 24 31.87 23.68 7.66
N GLN A 25 31.60 24.99 7.58
CA GLN A 25 30.34 25.53 7.10
C GLN A 25 30.09 25.18 5.62
N SER A 26 31.13 25.20 4.78
CA SER A 26 31.03 24.88 3.36
C SER A 26 30.48 23.47 3.13
N ARG A 27 31.05 22.47 3.81
CA ARG A 27 30.58 21.08 3.73
C ARG A 27 29.17 20.91 4.28
N ASN A 28 28.84 21.61 5.38
CA ASN A 28 27.46 21.60 5.89
C ASN A 28 26.47 22.23 4.91
N LYS A 29 26.86 23.27 4.17
CA LYS A 29 26.03 23.91 3.14
C LYS A 29 25.80 22.97 1.95
N GLU A 30 26.85 22.30 1.49
CA GLU A 30 26.75 21.28 0.42
C GLU A 30 25.86 20.11 0.83
N ASP A 31 26.04 19.59 2.05
CA ASP A 31 25.20 18.52 2.59
C ASP A 31 23.72 18.93 2.70
N ALA A 32 23.43 20.13 3.19
CA ALA A 32 22.07 20.67 3.23
C ALA A 32 21.43 20.74 1.83
N LEU A 33 22.19 21.20 0.83
CA LEU A 33 21.74 21.25 -0.57
C LEU A 33 21.48 19.85 -1.13
N ASN A 34 22.38 18.90 -0.88
CA ASN A 34 22.23 17.52 -1.35
C ASN A 34 20.96 16.87 -0.77
N ARG A 35 20.72 17.03 0.54
CA ARG A 35 19.50 16.55 1.20
C ARG A 35 18.25 17.21 0.63
N MET A 36 18.30 18.53 0.37
CA MET A 36 17.20 19.26 -0.25
C MET A 36 16.84 18.68 -1.62
N VAL A 37 17.85 18.50 -2.48
CA VAL A 37 17.67 17.95 -3.84
C VAL A 37 17.11 16.53 -3.77
N GLN A 38 17.63 15.68 -2.89
CA GLN A 38 17.14 14.32 -2.72
C GLN A 38 15.67 14.28 -2.29
N LEU A 39 15.28 15.11 -1.31
CA LEU A 39 13.89 15.22 -0.86
C LEU A 39 12.97 15.69 -1.99
N PHE A 40 13.45 16.61 -2.83
CA PHE A 40 12.72 17.11 -3.99
C PHE A 40 12.51 16.00 -5.03
N LYS A 41 13.57 15.26 -5.37
CA LYS A 41 13.52 14.12 -6.30
C LYS A 41 12.52 13.07 -5.84
N GLN A 42 12.56 12.67 -4.56
CA GLN A 42 11.60 11.72 -3.99
C GLN A 42 10.16 12.26 -4.00
N SER A 43 10.01 13.55 -3.74
CA SER A 43 8.69 14.21 -3.71
C SER A 43 8.07 14.39 -5.09
N ALA A 44 8.89 14.49 -6.13
CA ALA A 44 8.47 14.61 -7.52
C ALA A 44 8.01 13.26 -8.10
N GLN A 45 8.40 12.14 -7.49
CA GLN A 45 7.92 10.82 -7.90
C GLN A 45 6.43 10.67 -7.55
N LYS A 46 5.59 10.63 -8.58
CA LYS A 46 4.17 10.33 -8.44
C LYS A 46 4.00 8.83 -8.15
N PRO A 47 3.25 8.44 -7.10
CA PRO A 47 2.96 7.03 -6.86
C PRO A 47 2.13 6.47 -8.02
N ILE A 48 2.50 5.30 -8.51
CA ILE A 48 1.72 4.58 -9.53
C ILE A 48 0.40 4.18 -8.89
N GLN A 49 -0.71 4.50 -9.57
CA GLN A 49 -2.02 4.11 -9.09
C GLN A 49 -2.15 2.59 -9.09
N ARG A 50 -2.47 2.01 -7.93
CA ARG A 50 -2.76 0.58 -7.82
C ARG A 50 -4.09 0.29 -8.53
N LYS A 51 -4.04 -0.55 -9.56
CA LYS A 51 -5.25 -1.18 -10.12
C LYS A 51 -5.64 -2.35 -9.22
N LYS A 52 -6.90 -2.39 -8.75
CA LYS A 52 -7.40 -3.52 -7.97
C LYS A 52 -7.33 -4.79 -8.83
N THR A 53 -6.80 -5.87 -8.27
CA THR A 53 -6.78 -7.16 -8.93
C THR A 53 -8.17 -7.78 -8.91
N ARG A 54 -8.57 -8.41 -10.01
CA ARG A 54 -9.79 -9.24 -10.04
C ARG A 54 -9.53 -10.56 -9.28
N PRO A 55 -10.52 -11.14 -8.59
CA PRO A 55 -10.38 -12.49 -8.04
C PRO A 55 -9.96 -13.50 -9.12
N PRO A 56 -9.01 -14.40 -8.83
CA PRO A 56 -8.60 -15.44 -9.78
C PRO A 56 -9.76 -16.38 -10.15
N LYS A 57 -9.77 -16.91 -11.38
CA LYS A 57 -10.78 -17.89 -11.85
C LYS A 57 -10.92 -19.09 -10.91
N ARG A 58 -9.79 -19.63 -10.44
CA ARG A 58 -9.72 -20.73 -9.46
C ARG A 58 -10.51 -20.47 -8.19
N VAL A 59 -10.56 -19.23 -7.70
CA VAL A 59 -11.35 -18.88 -6.50
C VAL A 59 -12.85 -19.03 -6.77
N ASN A 60 -13.30 -18.59 -7.95
CA ASN A 60 -14.70 -18.71 -8.36
C ASN A 60 -15.09 -20.17 -8.59
N GLU A 61 -14.22 -20.95 -9.23
CA GLU A 61 -14.40 -22.40 -9.46
C GLU A 61 -14.48 -23.15 -8.12
N ASN A 62 -13.54 -22.91 -7.21
CA ASN A 62 -13.53 -23.52 -5.87
C ASN A 62 -14.81 -23.19 -5.10
N ARG A 63 -15.28 -21.93 -5.16
CA ARG A 63 -16.55 -21.54 -4.54
C ARG A 63 -17.73 -22.35 -5.10
N LEU A 64 -17.81 -22.52 -6.42
CA LEU A 64 -18.88 -23.30 -7.06
C LEU A 64 -18.80 -24.79 -6.70
N LEU A 65 -17.60 -25.37 -6.69
CA LEU A 65 -17.38 -26.76 -6.27
C LEU A 65 -17.80 -26.97 -4.82
N ASN A 66 -17.39 -26.08 -3.92
CA ASN A 66 -17.78 -26.13 -2.52
C ASN A 66 -19.30 -26.00 -2.35
N LYS A 67 -19.94 -25.09 -3.10
CA LYS A 67 -21.41 -24.97 -3.12
C LYS A 67 -22.09 -26.27 -3.55
N LYS A 68 -21.60 -26.93 -4.62
CA LYS A 68 -22.12 -28.23 -5.10
C LYS A 68 -21.97 -29.32 -4.04
N LYS A 69 -20.77 -29.47 -3.46
CA LYS A 69 -20.49 -30.45 -2.39
C LYS A 69 -21.43 -30.27 -1.19
N GLN A 70 -21.64 -29.02 -0.76
CA GLN A 70 -22.55 -28.73 0.35
C GLN A 70 -24.02 -29.06 0.00
N SER A 71 -24.45 -28.77 -1.23
CA SER A 71 -25.79 -29.12 -1.71
C SER A 71 -26.02 -30.64 -1.69
N GLN A 72 -25.08 -31.41 -2.24
CA GLN A 72 -25.14 -32.88 -2.24
C GLN A 72 -25.15 -33.43 -0.81
N LYS A 73 -24.27 -32.92 0.05
CA LYS A 73 -24.24 -33.31 1.48
C LYS A 73 -25.57 -33.04 2.18
N LYS A 74 -26.25 -31.93 1.86
CA LYS A 74 -27.58 -31.61 2.41
C LYS A 74 -28.68 -32.53 1.85
N GLN A 75 -28.62 -32.90 0.58
CA GLN A 75 -29.57 -33.84 -0.02
C GLN A 75 -29.46 -35.23 0.62
N LEU A 76 -28.25 -35.75 0.80
CA LEU A 76 -28.00 -37.04 1.43
C LEU A 76 -28.41 -37.10 2.91
N ARG A 77 -28.57 -35.95 3.57
CA ARG A 77 -29.04 -35.83 4.96
C ARG A 77 -30.55 -35.70 5.07
N LYS A 78 -31.27 -35.50 3.97
CA LYS A 78 -32.73 -35.47 4.04
C LYS A 78 -33.18 -36.88 4.46
N SER A 79 -34.01 -36.95 5.48
CA SER A 79 -34.73 -38.17 5.81
C SER A 79 -35.52 -38.64 4.59
N PRO A 80 -35.75 -39.94 4.42
CA PRO A 80 -36.70 -40.45 3.43
C PRO A 80 -38.01 -39.65 3.53
N GLY A 81 -38.59 -39.29 2.39
CA GLY A 81 -39.93 -38.73 2.38
C GLY A 81 -40.92 -39.74 2.97
N PRO A 82 -42.10 -39.31 3.45
CA PRO A 82 -43.16 -40.25 3.75
C PRO A 82 -43.50 -40.98 2.44
N ASP A 83 -43.33 -42.30 2.47
CA ASP A 83 -43.85 -43.33 1.56
C ASP A 83 -43.11 -43.53 0.21
N ASP A 84 -42.08 -44.39 0.25
CA ASP A 84 -42.04 -45.66 -0.53
C ASP A 84 -42.26 -46.81 0.49
#